data_AF-A0A928U1E5-F1
#
_entry.id   AF-A0A928U1E5-F1
#
_cell.length_a   1.000
_cell.length_b   1.000
_cell.length_c   1.000
_cell.angle_alpha   90.00
_cell.angle_beta   90.00
_cell.angle_gamma   90.00
#
_symmetry.space_group_name_H-M   'P 1'
#
loop_
_entity.id
_entity.type
_entity.pdbx_description
1 polymer ?
#
loop_
_entity_poly.entity_id
_entity_poly.type
_entity_poly.pdbx_seq_one_letter_code
_entity_poly.pdbx_strand_id
1 'polypeptide(L)'
;MHNLSLPKRLYYAYLGWAFATTYRTTRRRFLGYTISSWVKFTAVMLFLTALVLRWGQPALTLTLLLVVWIYFSYWRAARLGYCRFVADDTAVLPPDTSALPPSQHVPLYATGVFAVADREQSVLLRPAEYWLSGNGEHGVIVNEYEKKFLYQFFRAETLQAVQAGWLIFGRRPLRALAITFLPTWGPDHADDVVTYVVGGGVKENNKGKGRTIYFAFEDTAVEYQVWQTLKQVAGSK
;
A
#
# COMPACT_ATOMS: atom_id res chain seq x y z
N MET A 1 5.19 9.94 15.16
CA MET A 1 4.00 9.61 15.99
C MET A 1 4.02 10.14 17.43
N HIS A 2 5.15 10.54 18.01
CA HIS A 2 5.17 11.10 19.39
C HIS A 2 4.40 12.42 19.51
N ASN A 3 4.17 13.13 18.40
CA ASN A 3 3.44 14.39 18.33
C ASN A 3 1.92 14.24 18.06
N LEU A 4 1.39 13.01 17.93
CA LEU A 4 -0.05 12.78 17.71
C LEU A 4 -0.77 12.60 19.05
N SER A 5 -1.95 13.21 19.18
CA SER A 5 -2.80 13.04 20.37
C SER A 5 -3.13 11.55 20.63
N LEU A 6 -3.20 11.16 21.91
CA LEU A 6 -3.55 9.80 22.34
C LEU A 6 -4.76 9.19 21.61
N PRO A 7 -5.91 9.89 21.41
CA PRO A 7 -7.03 9.31 20.69
C PRO A 7 -6.72 8.99 19.22
N LYS A 8 -5.92 9.84 18.54
CA LYS A 8 -5.51 9.59 17.15
C LYS A 8 -4.59 8.37 17.06
N ARG A 9 -3.69 8.18 18.03
CA ARG A 9 -2.81 7.00 18.10
C ARG A 9 -3.60 5.71 18.26
N LEU A 10 -4.58 5.69 19.17
CA LEU A 10 -5.46 4.52 19.36
C LEU A 10 -6.29 4.22 18.10
N TYR A 11 -6.84 5.26 17.47
CA TYR A 11 -7.59 5.11 16.23
C TYR A 11 -6.74 4.49 15.11
N TYR A 12 -5.51 4.96 14.90
CA TYR A 12 -4.62 4.40 13.88
C TYR A 12 -4.14 2.99 14.21
N ALA A 13 -3.91 2.67 15.48
CA ALA A 13 -3.59 1.30 15.90
C ALA A 13 -4.75 0.34 15.60
N TYR A 14 -5.98 0.74 15.92
CA TYR A 14 -7.19 -0.03 15.58
C TYR A 14 -7.33 -0.19 14.06
N LEU A 15 -7.17 0.89 13.30
CA LEU A 15 -7.30 0.87 11.84
C LEU A 15 -6.25 -0.04 11.19
N GLY A 16 -4.99 0.02 11.64
CA GLY A 16 -3.91 -0.84 11.16
C GLY A 16 -4.19 -2.32 11.44
N TRP A 17 -4.69 -2.63 12.64
CA TRP A 17 -5.06 -3.99 13.00
C TRP A 17 -6.25 -4.49 12.17
N ALA A 18 -7.29 -3.67 12.00
CA ALA A 18 -8.46 -3.98 11.18
C ALA A 18 -8.08 -4.22 9.71
N PHE A 19 -7.16 -3.43 9.15
CA PHE A 19 -6.66 -3.64 7.80
C PHE A 19 -5.84 -4.92 7.65
N ALA A 20 -4.95 -5.21 8.60
CA ALA A 20 -4.15 -6.43 8.54
C ALA A 20 -5.01 -7.70 8.71
N THR A 21 -6.01 -7.67 9.59
CA THR A 21 -6.93 -8.81 9.77
C THR A 21 -7.79 -9.02 8.53
N THR A 22 -8.42 -7.97 8.01
CA THR A 22 -9.23 -8.05 6.77
C THR A 22 -8.41 -8.49 5.56
N TYR A 23 -7.17 -8.02 5.42
CA TYR A 23 -6.26 -8.47 4.36
C TYR A 23 -5.91 -9.96 4.51
N ARG A 24 -5.55 -10.40 5.72
CA ARG A 24 -5.20 -11.80 6.01
C ARG A 24 -6.37 -12.75 5.81
N THR A 25 -7.59 -12.37 6.19
CA THR A 25 -8.80 -13.20 5.99
C THR A 25 -9.21 -13.27 4.52
N THR A 26 -8.95 -12.23 3.74
CA THR A 26 -9.26 -12.23 2.31
C THR A 26 -8.31 -13.13 1.51
N ARG A 27 -7.04 -13.26 1.93
CA ARG A 27 -6.03 -14.07 1.22
C ARG A 27 -6.01 -15.54 1.62
N ARG A 28 -6.42 -15.86 2.85
CA ARG A 28 -6.46 -17.26 3.32
C ARG A 28 -7.72 -17.95 2.79
N ARG A 29 -7.51 -19.14 2.21
CA ARG A 29 -8.60 -20.03 1.79
C ARG A 29 -8.79 -21.12 2.85
N PHE A 30 -10.04 -21.42 3.14
CA PHE A 30 -10.46 -22.53 3.98
C PHE A 30 -11.60 -23.25 3.25
N LEU A 31 -11.43 -24.56 3.00
CA LEU A 31 -12.38 -25.37 2.21
C LEU A 31 -12.70 -24.75 0.84
N GLY A 32 -11.69 -24.26 0.12
CA GLY A 32 -11.85 -23.67 -1.22
C GLY A 32 -12.37 -22.21 -1.26
N TYR A 33 -13.02 -21.74 -0.21
CA TYR A 33 -13.51 -20.35 -0.09
C TYR A 33 -12.58 -19.48 0.74
N THR A 34 -12.60 -18.15 0.55
CA THR A 34 -11.83 -17.24 1.39
C THR A 34 -12.42 -17.17 2.80
N ILE A 35 -11.57 -16.99 3.82
CA ILE A 35 -12.04 -16.80 5.20
C ILE A 35 -12.97 -15.58 5.28
N SER A 36 -12.74 -14.54 4.48
CA SER A 36 -13.65 -13.39 4.38
C SER A 36 -15.07 -13.80 3.94
N SER A 37 -15.21 -14.75 3.02
CA SER A 37 -16.51 -15.29 2.61
C SER A 37 -17.15 -16.10 3.72
N TRP A 38 -16.37 -16.91 4.46
CA TRP A 38 -16.87 -17.62 5.64
C TRP A 38 -17.39 -16.67 6.71
N VAL A 39 -16.67 -15.61 7.04
CA VAL A 39 -17.10 -14.60 8.03
C VAL A 39 -18.43 -13.96 7.61
N LYS A 40 -18.54 -13.56 6.34
CA LYS A 40 -19.80 -12.99 5.78
C LYS A 40 -20.93 -14.01 5.83
N PHE A 41 -20.66 -15.25 5.42
CA PHE A 41 -21.62 -16.34 5.45
C PHE A 41 -22.12 -16.63 6.87
N THR A 42 -21.22 -16.72 7.85
CA THR A 42 -21.60 -16.96 9.26
C THR A 42 -22.45 -15.83 9.83
N ALA A 43 -22.18 -14.58 9.46
CA ALA A 43 -22.99 -13.44 9.90
C ALA A 43 -24.41 -13.49 9.32
N VAL A 44 -24.53 -13.82 8.03
CA VAL A 44 -25.84 -14.01 7.37
C VAL A 44 -26.58 -15.19 7.97
N MET A 45 -25.91 -16.32 8.20
CA MET A 45 -26.52 -17.51 8.83
C MET A 45 -26.98 -17.22 10.25
N LEU A 46 -26.23 -16.44 11.03
CA LEU A 46 -26.64 -16.01 12.37
C LEU A 46 -27.91 -15.15 12.31
N PHE A 47 -28.00 -14.21 11.37
CA PHE A 47 -29.21 -13.41 11.16
C PHE A 47 -30.42 -14.28 10.76
N LEU A 48 -30.23 -15.20 9.82
CA LEU A 48 -31.29 -16.14 9.41
C LEU A 48 -31.73 -17.03 10.58
N THR A 49 -30.79 -17.47 11.41
CA THR A 49 -31.09 -18.29 12.60
C THR A 49 -31.91 -17.50 13.61
N ALA A 50 -31.54 -16.24 13.89
CA ALA A 50 -32.30 -15.34 14.77
C ALA A 50 -33.73 -15.09 14.24
N LEU A 51 -33.89 -15.04 12.90
CA LEU A 51 -35.18 -14.91 12.23
C LEU A 51 -36.05 -16.16 12.36
N VAL A 52 -35.49 -17.34 12.08
CA VAL A 52 -36.21 -18.64 12.13
C VAL A 52 -36.57 -19.00 13.57
N LEU A 53 -35.63 -18.84 14.51
CA LEU A 53 -35.83 -19.17 15.92
C LEU A 53 -36.53 -18.05 16.71
N ARG A 54 -36.89 -16.94 16.07
CA ARG A 54 -37.62 -15.82 16.66
C ARG A 54 -37.00 -15.30 17.96
N TRP A 55 -35.70 -15.00 17.94
CA TRP A 55 -34.94 -14.51 19.12
C TRP A 55 -35.37 -13.12 19.64
N GLY A 56 -36.49 -12.59 19.15
CA GLY A 56 -37.00 -11.26 19.48
C GLY A 56 -36.40 -10.17 18.61
N GLN A 57 -37.10 -9.02 18.58
CA GLN A 57 -36.69 -7.83 17.85
C GLN A 57 -35.27 -7.32 18.19
N PRO A 58 -34.80 -7.30 19.47
CA PRO A 58 -33.45 -6.79 19.75
C PRO A 58 -32.35 -7.67 19.13
N ALA A 59 -32.52 -8.99 19.14
CA ALA A 59 -31.55 -9.92 18.55
C ALA A 59 -31.49 -9.77 17.01
N LEU A 60 -32.65 -9.58 16.37
CA LEU A 60 -32.72 -9.31 14.93
C LEU A 60 -32.01 -8.02 14.55
N THR A 61 -32.25 -6.94 15.30
CA THR A 61 -31.59 -5.65 15.05
C THR A 61 -30.08 -5.75 15.23
N LEU A 62 -29.62 -6.42 16.30
CA LEU A 62 -28.19 -6.58 16.57
C LEU A 62 -27.48 -7.41 15.48
N THR A 63 -28.09 -8.51 15.04
CA THR A 63 -27.52 -9.38 14.00
C THR A 63 -27.53 -8.72 12.62
N LEU A 64 -28.58 -7.94 12.30
CA LEU A 64 -28.61 -7.13 11.09
C LEU A 64 -27.51 -6.06 11.08
N LEU A 65 -27.35 -5.33 12.18
CA LEU A 65 -26.28 -4.35 12.34
C LEU A 65 -24.90 -4.99 12.18
N LEU A 66 -24.71 -6.19 12.73
CA LEU A 66 -23.47 -6.95 12.58
C LEU A 66 -23.19 -7.30 11.11
N VAL A 67 -24.19 -7.77 10.36
CA VAL A 67 -24.05 -8.07 8.92
C VAL A 67 -23.65 -6.81 8.15
N VAL A 68 -24.39 -5.72 8.34
CA VAL A 68 -24.09 -4.44 7.68
C VAL A 68 -22.69 -3.95 8.03
N TRP A 69 -22.32 -4.00 9.31
CA TRP A 69 -21.00 -3.60 9.79
C TRP A 69 -19.86 -4.41 9.15
N ILE A 70 -20.00 -5.74 9.07
CA ILE A 70 -19.01 -6.61 8.45
C ILE A 70 -18.86 -6.26 6.97
N TYR A 71 -19.95 -6.20 6.22
CA TYR A 71 -19.91 -5.89 4.80
C TYR A 71 -19.31 -4.51 4.53
N PHE A 72 -19.75 -3.50 5.29
CA PHE A 72 -19.23 -2.14 5.18
C PHE A 72 -17.73 -2.07 5.50
N SER A 73 -17.27 -2.76 6.55
CA SER A 73 -15.86 -2.80 6.94
C SER A 73 -14.98 -3.43 5.86
N TYR A 74 -15.40 -4.56 5.28
CA TYR A 74 -14.67 -5.20 4.18
C TYR A 74 -14.68 -4.36 2.90
N TRP A 75 -15.83 -3.77 2.56
CA TRP A 75 -15.94 -2.87 1.41
C TRP A 75 -15.03 -1.66 1.55
N ARG A 76 -15.05 -1.01 2.72
CA ARG A 76 -14.20 0.14 3.03
C ARG A 76 -12.71 -0.22 2.98
N ALA A 77 -12.33 -1.36 3.56
CA ALA A 77 -10.95 -1.83 3.54
C ALA A 77 -10.46 -2.11 2.10
N ALA A 78 -11.29 -2.75 1.28
CA ALA A 78 -10.98 -3.00 -0.13
C ALA A 78 -10.86 -1.69 -0.92
N ARG A 79 -11.73 -0.70 -0.69
CA ARG A 79 -11.69 0.59 -1.37
C ARG A 79 -10.42 1.40 -1.05
N LEU A 80 -9.86 1.21 0.14
CA LEU A 80 -8.63 1.86 0.59
C LEU A 80 -7.36 1.04 0.28
N GLY A 81 -7.46 -0.08 -0.44
CA GLY A 81 -6.30 -0.93 -0.74
C GLY A 81 -5.68 -1.57 0.51
N TYR A 82 -6.45 -1.69 1.61
CA TYR A 82 -6.03 -2.22 2.89
C TYR A 82 -4.86 -1.48 3.56
N CYS A 83 -4.55 -0.25 3.17
CA CYS A 83 -3.58 0.59 3.87
C CYS A 83 -4.01 2.06 3.87
N ARG A 84 -3.38 2.86 4.73
CA ARG A 84 -3.54 4.30 4.69
C ARG A 84 -2.20 4.98 4.94
N PHE A 85 -1.80 5.87 4.05
CA PHE A 85 -0.67 6.76 4.31
C PHE A 85 -1.16 8.00 5.06
N VAL A 86 -0.37 8.43 6.04
CA VAL A 86 -0.58 9.67 6.81
C VAL A 86 0.70 10.47 6.71
N ALA A 87 0.67 11.60 6.00
CA ALA A 87 1.82 12.50 5.92
C ALA A 87 2.20 13.02 7.32
N ASP A 88 3.50 13.11 7.58
CA ASP A 88 4.02 13.71 8.81
C ASP A 88 4.63 15.07 8.47
N ASP A 89 3.81 16.11 8.50
CA ASP A 89 4.24 17.49 8.22
C ASP A 89 5.24 18.01 9.27
N THR A 90 5.40 17.29 10.38
CA THR A 90 6.38 17.59 11.44
C THR A 90 7.66 16.75 11.34
N ALA A 91 7.81 15.97 10.27
CA ALA A 91 9.03 15.20 10.05
C ALA A 91 10.22 16.15 9.94
N VAL A 92 11.08 16.11 10.96
CA VAL A 92 12.36 16.82 10.96
C VAL A 92 13.17 16.29 9.79
N LEU A 93 13.73 17.21 8.99
CA LEU A 93 14.64 16.87 7.90
C LEU A 93 15.71 15.92 8.43
N PRO A 94 16.01 14.82 7.73
CA PRO A 94 17.08 13.92 8.14
C PRO A 94 18.37 14.72 8.35
N PRO A 95 19.18 14.41 9.37
CA PRO A 95 20.53 14.95 9.46
C PRO A 95 21.30 14.64 8.18
N ASP A 96 22.32 15.44 7.84
CA ASP A 96 23.18 15.25 6.66
C ASP A 96 23.79 13.84 6.69
N THR A 97 23.06 12.91 6.08
CA THR A 97 23.39 11.50 5.98
C THR A 97 23.87 11.31 4.55
N SER A 98 24.98 10.59 4.37
CA SER A 98 25.50 10.32 3.03
C SER A 98 24.45 9.60 2.18
N ALA A 99 24.26 10.06 0.95
CA ALA A 99 23.41 9.38 -0.02
C ALA A 99 23.93 7.96 -0.30
N LEU A 100 23.06 7.13 -0.86
CA LEU A 100 23.41 5.76 -1.22
C LEU A 100 24.44 5.74 -2.35
N PRO A 101 25.53 4.97 -2.20
CA PRO A 101 26.41 4.64 -3.30
C PRO A 101 25.63 4.07 -4.50
N PRO A 102 26.01 4.40 -5.74
CA PRO A 102 25.42 3.80 -6.92
C PRO A 102 25.51 2.27 -6.88
N SER A 103 24.47 1.59 -7.34
CA SER A 103 24.32 0.13 -7.38
C SER A 103 24.30 -0.57 -6.02
N GLN A 104 24.22 0.17 -4.90
CA GLN A 104 23.98 -0.44 -3.61
C GLN A 104 22.49 -0.77 -3.43
N HIS A 105 22.21 -2.05 -3.17
CA HIS A 105 20.87 -2.55 -2.89
C HIS A 105 20.54 -2.37 -1.41
N VAL A 106 19.33 -1.88 -1.15
CA VAL A 106 18.85 -1.64 0.21
C VAL A 106 17.51 -2.32 0.41
N PRO A 107 17.37 -3.17 1.45
CA PRO A 107 16.11 -3.83 1.74
C PRO A 107 15.09 -2.84 2.30
N LEU A 108 13.87 -2.88 1.77
CA LEU A 108 12.72 -2.12 2.25
C LEU A 108 11.43 -2.88 2.03
N TYR A 109 10.30 -2.32 2.46
CA TYR A 109 8.98 -2.85 2.13
C TYR A 109 8.24 -1.93 1.18
N ALA A 110 7.78 -2.47 0.07
CA ALA A 110 7.06 -1.71 -0.95
C ALA A 110 5.55 -1.94 -0.86
N THR A 111 4.79 -0.84 -1.00
CA THR A 111 3.33 -0.85 -1.19
C THR A 111 2.98 0.07 -2.34
N GLY A 112 2.04 -0.34 -3.17
CA GLY A 112 1.62 0.47 -4.31
C GLY A 112 1.35 -0.41 -5.51
N VAL A 113 1.40 0.19 -6.69
CA VAL A 113 1.18 -0.53 -7.93
C VAL A 113 2.50 -0.61 -8.68
N PHE A 114 2.94 -1.83 -8.97
CA PHE A 114 4.19 -2.12 -9.67
C PHE A 114 3.86 -2.77 -11.00
N ALA A 115 4.62 -2.44 -12.03
CA ALA A 115 4.35 -2.88 -13.39
C ALA A 115 5.61 -3.45 -14.04
N VAL A 116 5.48 -4.55 -14.76
CA VAL A 116 6.55 -5.13 -15.60
C VAL A 116 5.96 -5.40 -16.97
N ALA A 117 6.43 -4.68 -18.00
CA ALA A 117 6.06 -4.79 -19.43
C ALA A 117 4.55 -4.88 -19.70
N ASP A 118 3.91 -6.01 -19.39
CA ASP A 118 2.48 -6.29 -19.63
C ASP A 118 1.68 -6.61 -18.35
N ARG A 119 2.31 -6.53 -17.17
CA ARG A 119 1.71 -6.95 -15.90
C ARG A 119 1.79 -5.87 -14.85
N GLU A 120 0.64 -5.30 -14.50
CA GLU A 120 0.49 -4.38 -13.38
C GLU A 120 -0.17 -5.09 -12.19
N GLN A 121 0.44 -4.99 -11.01
CA GLN A 121 -0.10 -5.59 -9.80
C GLN A 121 0.09 -4.69 -8.58
N SER A 122 -0.99 -4.57 -7.79
CA SER A 122 -0.92 -3.93 -6.49
C SER A 122 -0.30 -4.87 -5.46
N VAL A 123 0.73 -4.38 -4.81
CA VAL A 123 1.43 -5.06 -3.71
C VAL A 123 1.23 -4.27 -2.43
N LEU A 124 1.15 -5.00 -1.33
CA LEU A 124 0.97 -4.44 0.01
C LEU A 124 2.03 -5.01 0.92
N LEU A 125 2.91 -4.12 1.41
CA LEU A 125 4.02 -4.40 2.32
C LEU A 125 4.78 -5.68 1.97
N ARG A 126 5.24 -5.73 0.72
CA ARG A 126 6.07 -6.83 0.22
C ARG A 126 7.55 -6.49 0.41
N PRO A 127 8.40 -7.47 0.78
CA PRO A 127 9.84 -7.27 0.75
C PRO A 127 10.27 -6.82 -0.64
N ALA A 128 11.11 -5.79 -0.66
CA ALA A 128 11.59 -5.14 -1.87
C ALA A 128 13.02 -4.66 -1.65
N GLU A 129 13.71 -4.39 -2.75
CA GLU A 129 15.02 -3.77 -2.73
C GLU A 129 14.99 -2.53 -3.60
N TYR A 130 15.64 -1.48 -3.11
CA TYR A 130 15.84 -0.23 -3.82
C TYR A 130 17.31 -0.02 -4.11
N TRP A 131 17.61 0.53 -5.28
CA TRP A 131 18.96 0.95 -5.65
C TRP A 131 18.92 2.17 -6.56
N LEU A 132 20.02 2.91 -6.59
CA LEU A 132 20.29 3.95 -7.59
C LEU A 132 21.18 3.35 -8.68
N SER A 133 20.73 3.34 -9.92
CA SER A 133 21.54 2.94 -11.08
C SER A 133 22.65 3.97 -11.32
N GLY A 134 23.80 3.53 -11.85
CA GLY A 134 24.91 4.42 -12.22
C GLY A 134 24.54 5.51 -13.23
N ASN A 135 23.43 5.32 -13.96
CA ASN A 135 22.89 6.28 -14.92
C ASN A 135 21.90 7.30 -14.29
N GLY A 136 21.76 7.31 -12.96
CA GLY A 136 20.85 8.22 -12.23
C GLY A 136 19.38 7.76 -12.18
N GLU A 137 19.07 6.53 -12.62
CA GLU A 137 17.72 5.96 -12.53
C GLU A 137 17.51 5.28 -11.18
N HIS A 138 16.33 5.48 -10.58
CA HIS A 138 15.93 4.80 -9.36
C HIS A 138 15.23 3.48 -9.71
N GLY A 139 15.76 2.38 -9.18
CA GLY A 139 15.22 1.04 -9.37
C GLY A 139 14.59 0.49 -8.10
N VAL A 140 13.46 -0.18 -8.25
CA VAL A 140 12.81 -0.94 -7.18
C VAL A 140 12.43 -2.32 -7.70
N ILE A 141 12.77 -3.35 -6.94
CA ILE A 141 12.33 -4.73 -7.19
C ILE A 141 11.50 -5.20 -6.01
N VAL A 142 10.32 -5.74 -6.26
CA VAL A 142 9.38 -6.22 -5.25
C VAL A 142 9.15 -7.71 -5.41
N ASN A 143 9.22 -8.45 -4.32
CA ASN A 143 8.90 -9.87 -4.30
C ASN A 143 7.38 -10.08 -4.23
N GLU A 144 6.79 -10.69 -5.25
CA GLU A 144 5.34 -10.90 -5.35
C GLU A 144 4.89 -12.19 -4.63
N TYR A 145 5.51 -13.31 -5.03
CA TYR A 145 5.37 -14.69 -4.52
C TYR A 145 6.67 -15.44 -4.87
N GLU A 146 6.88 -16.64 -4.30
CA GLU A 146 8.09 -17.46 -4.51
C GLU A 146 8.71 -17.33 -5.91
N LYS A 147 9.85 -16.64 -5.99
CA LYS A 147 10.68 -16.39 -7.19
C LYS A 147 10.04 -15.52 -8.30
N LYS A 148 8.98 -14.76 -8.02
CA LYS A 148 8.39 -13.77 -8.95
C LYS A 148 8.66 -12.36 -8.46
N PHE A 149 9.21 -11.53 -9.36
CA PHE A 149 9.59 -10.16 -9.07
C PHE A 149 8.81 -9.18 -9.95
N LEU A 150 8.46 -8.05 -9.35
CA LEU A 150 7.93 -6.89 -10.05
C LEU A 150 8.94 -5.76 -9.97
N TYR A 151 9.11 -5.02 -11.05
CA TYR A 151 10.05 -3.92 -11.13
C TYR A 151 9.31 -2.59 -11.21
N GLN A 152 9.96 -1.52 -10.78
CA GLN A 152 9.55 -0.17 -11.10
C GLN A 152 10.80 0.69 -11.20
N PHE A 153 10.94 1.35 -12.34
CA PHE A 153 11.99 2.33 -12.59
C PHE A 153 11.37 3.72 -12.66
N PHE A 154 12.08 4.72 -12.17
CA PHE A 154 11.73 6.12 -12.33
C PHE A 154 12.99 6.98 -12.26
N ARG A 155 12.94 8.17 -12.87
CA ARG A 155 14.05 9.11 -12.86
C ARG A 155 13.72 10.33 -12.01
N ALA A 156 14.74 11.08 -11.59
CA ALA A 156 14.52 12.29 -10.81
C ALA A 156 13.72 13.36 -11.56
N GLU A 157 13.82 13.43 -12.89
CA GLU A 157 13.03 14.39 -13.69
C GLU A 157 11.53 14.06 -13.66
N THR A 158 11.20 12.78 -13.45
CA THR A 158 9.82 12.30 -13.36
C THR A 158 9.27 12.36 -11.94
N LEU A 159 10.12 12.63 -10.95
CA LEU A 159 9.77 12.68 -9.55
C LEU A 159 8.98 13.96 -9.25
N GLN A 160 7.72 13.82 -8.85
CA GLN A 160 6.83 14.94 -8.54
C GLN A 160 6.86 15.33 -7.08
N ALA A 161 6.88 14.34 -6.18
CA ALA A 161 6.88 14.58 -4.74
C ALA A 161 7.48 13.40 -3.97
N VAL A 162 8.18 13.72 -2.88
CA VAL A 162 8.57 12.75 -1.85
C VAL A 162 8.07 13.29 -0.52
N GLN A 163 7.22 12.54 0.16
CA GLN A 163 6.62 12.92 1.43
C GLN A 163 6.91 11.87 2.49
N ALA A 164 7.46 12.30 3.63
CA ALA A 164 7.66 11.44 4.78
C ALA A 164 6.35 11.29 5.56
N GLY A 165 6.13 10.12 6.14
CA GLY A 165 4.92 9.86 6.90
C GLY A 165 4.86 8.47 7.48
N TRP A 166 3.64 8.02 7.72
CA TRP A 166 3.34 6.75 8.36
C TRP A 166 2.40 5.94 7.49
N LEU A 167 2.78 4.69 7.21
CA LEU A 167 1.91 3.71 6.59
C LEU A 167 1.17 2.94 7.68
N ILE A 168 -0.14 3.07 7.70
CA ILE A 168 -1.02 2.41 8.67
C ILE A 168 -1.39 1.02 8.13
N PHE A 169 -0.69 0.00 8.61
CA PHE A 169 -0.99 -1.41 8.36
C PHE A 169 -0.39 -2.28 9.47
N GLY A 170 -1.16 -3.23 10.00
CA GLY A 170 -0.68 -4.12 11.06
C GLY A 170 -0.78 -3.54 12.47
N ARG A 171 -0.02 -4.13 13.39
CA ARG A 171 -0.08 -3.78 14.83
C ARG A 171 0.51 -2.41 15.14
N ARG A 172 1.46 -1.95 14.32
CA ARG A 172 2.16 -0.68 14.51
C ARG A 172 2.26 0.02 13.16
N PRO A 173 2.00 1.33 13.12
CA PRO A 173 2.31 2.17 11.96
C PRO A 173 3.79 2.05 11.60
N LEU A 174 4.08 1.91 10.32
CA LEU A 174 5.44 1.84 9.79
C LEU A 174 5.84 3.21 9.29
N ARG A 175 7.09 3.62 9.51
CA ARG A 175 7.62 4.82 8.84
C ARG A 175 7.68 4.56 7.35
N ALA A 176 7.21 5.52 6.56
CA ALA A 176 7.17 5.37 5.13
C ALA A 176 7.41 6.67 4.38
N LEU A 177 7.97 6.53 3.18
CA LEU A 177 8.09 7.58 2.19
C LEU A 177 7.07 7.34 1.10
N ALA A 178 6.19 8.31 0.86
CA ALA A 178 5.33 8.36 -0.31
C ALA A 178 6.08 9.04 -1.45
N ILE A 179 6.30 8.29 -2.53
CA ILE A 179 7.06 8.71 -3.71
C ILE A 179 6.06 8.79 -4.86
N THR A 180 5.82 10.00 -5.34
CA THR A 180 4.95 10.27 -6.48
C THR A 180 5.79 10.62 -7.69
N PHE A 181 5.62 9.89 -8.78
CA PHE A 181 6.37 10.08 -10.02
C PHE A 181 5.47 9.90 -11.25
N LEU A 182 5.87 10.47 -12.38
CA LEU A 182 5.23 10.22 -13.66
C LEU A 182 5.72 8.87 -14.21
N PRO A 183 4.84 7.88 -14.43
CA PRO A 183 5.24 6.61 -15.01
C PRO A 183 5.63 6.86 -16.47
N THR A 184 6.93 6.83 -16.77
CA THR A 184 7.47 6.89 -18.13
C THR A 184 8.25 5.61 -18.38
N TRP A 185 7.91 4.89 -19.44
CA TRP A 185 8.60 3.66 -19.84
C TRP A 185 9.54 3.97 -21.01
N GLY A 186 10.52 4.86 -20.78
CA GLY A 186 11.47 5.26 -21.80
C GLY A 186 10.89 6.16 -22.91
N PRO A 187 11.75 6.65 -23.82
CA PRO A 187 11.37 7.60 -24.87
C PRO A 187 10.43 7.00 -25.92
N ASP A 188 10.51 5.68 -26.17
CA ASP A 188 9.70 4.99 -27.18
C ASP A 188 8.25 4.74 -26.75
N HIS A 189 7.96 4.84 -25.44
CA HIS A 189 6.61 4.68 -24.88
C HIS A 189 6.11 5.92 -24.14
N ALA A 190 6.72 7.09 -24.41
CA ALA A 190 6.30 8.36 -23.83
C ALA A 190 4.88 8.77 -24.24
N ASP A 191 4.44 8.33 -25.43
CA ASP A 191 3.12 8.63 -26.01
C ASP A 191 2.11 7.46 -25.93
N ASP A 192 2.58 6.27 -25.55
CA ASP A 192 1.77 5.07 -25.53
C ASP A 192 0.75 5.11 -24.39
N VAL A 193 -0.52 5.23 -24.79
CA VAL A 193 -1.67 4.90 -23.95
C VAL A 193 -1.59 3.40 -23.70
N VAL A 194 -0.91 2.98 -22.63
CA VAL A 194 -0.96 1.57 -22.25
C VAL A 194 -2.35 1.27 -21.73
N THR A 195 -3.18 0.74 -22.63
CA THR A 195 -4.56 0.36 -22.37
C THR A 195 -4.52 -1.05 -21.79
N TYR A 196 -4.58 -1.19 -20.47
CA TYR A 196 -4.50 -2.51 -19.85
C TYR A 196 -5.88 -3.20 -19.86
N VAL A 197 -5.93 -4.41 -20.41
CA VAL A 197 -7.05 -5.34 -20.25
C VAL A 197 -6.76 -6.23 -19.03
N VAL A 198 -7.27 -5.84 -17.86
CA VAL A 198 -7.30 -6.71 -16.68
C VAL A 198 -8.70 -7.34 -16.62
N GLY A 199 -8.75 -8.67 -16.72
CA GLY A 199 -9.92 -9.54 -16.57
C GLY A 199 -11.26 -8.88 -16.22
N GLY A 200 -11.96 -8.37 -17.24
CA GLY A 200 -13.37 -7.97 -17.14
C GLY A 200 -13.67 -6.48 -16.96
N GLY A 201 -12.73 -5.57 -17.21
CA GLY A 201 -13.07 -4.15 -17.31
C GLY A 201 -11.92 -3.26 -17.76
N VAL A 202 -12.20 -2.40 -18.75
CA VAL A 202 -11.32 -1.31 -19.17
C VAL A 202 -11.21 -0.34 -18.00
N LYS A 203 -10.03 -0.23 -17.37
CA LYS A 203 -9.76 0.84 -16.41
C LYS A 203 -9.29 2.08 -17.16
N GLU A 204 -9.89 3.20 -16.76
CA GLU A 204 -9.75 4.50 -17.38
C GLU A 204 -8.30 5.00 -17.44
N ASN A 205 -8.04 5.68 -18.54
CA ASN A 205 -6.81 6.28 -19.02
C ASN A 205 -6.07 7.11 -17.93
N ASN A 206 -4.85 6.71 -17.56
CA ASN A 206 -3.98 7.43 -16.60
C ASN A 206 -2.91 8.29 -17.32
N LYS A 207 -3.23 8.85 -18.49
CA LYS A 207 -2.36 9.85 -19.13
C LYS A 207 -2.11 11.03 -18.16
N GLY A 208 -0.83 11.23 -17.78
CA GLY A 208 -0.38 12.36 -16.95
C GLY A 208 -0.71 12.28 -15.45
N LYS A 209 -1.32 11.21 -14.94
CA LYS A 209 -1.55 11.06 -13.50
C LYS A 209 -0.32 10.45 -12.83
N GLY A 210 0.26 11.18 -11.88
CA GLY A 210 1.36 10.69 -11.05
C GLY A 210 0.99 9.40 -10.33
N ARG A 211 1.90 8.43 -10.36
CA ARG A 211 1.81 7.17 -9.61
C ARG A 211 2.50 7.36 -8.27
N THR A 212 1.81 6.98 -7.19
CA THR A 212 2.38 6.98 -5.84
C THR A 212 2.73 5.55 -5.42
N ILE A 213 3.96 5.34 -5.02
CA ILE A 213 4.42 4.14 -4.30
C ILE A 213 4.86 4.53 -2.89
N TYR A 214 4.74 3.60 -1.96
CA TYR A 214 5.14 3.78 -0.57
C TYR A 214 6.27 2.83 -0.24
N PHE A 215 7.38 3.38 0.24
CA PHE A 215 8.46 2.62 0.84
C PHE A 215 8.33 2.67 2.34
N ALA A 216 8.20 1.54 3.00
CA ALA A 216 8.22 1.41 4.43
C ALA A 216 9.57 0.82 4.89
N PHE A 217 10.08 1.34 6.00
CA PHE A 217 11.42 1.04 6.49
C PHE A 217 11.37 0.48 7.91
N GLU A 218 12.24 -0.49 8.19
CA GLU A 218 12.50 -0.95 9.56
C GLU A 218 13.56 -0.07 10.25
N ASP A 219 14.58 0.34 9.50
CA ASP A 219 15.67 1.19 9.97
C ASP A 219 15.51 2.64 9.50
N THR A 220 15.60 3.56 10.46
CA THR A 220 15.56 5.00 10.22
C THR A 220 16.78 5.53 9.48
N ALA A 221 17.95 4.91 9.65
CA ALA A 221 19.16 5.32 8.93
C ALA A 221 19.00 5.09 7.42
N VAL A 222 18.43 3.93 7.07
CA VAL A 222 18.10 3.56 5.69
C VAL A 222 17.07 4.52 5.07
N GLU A 223 15.99 4.81 5.81
CA GLU A 223 14.97 5.79 5.38
C GLU A 223 15.62 7.12 4.99
N TYR A 224 16.55 7.61 5.82
CA TYR A 224 17.26 8.87 5.60
C TYR A 224 18.20 8.83 4.41
N GLN A 225 18.93 7.74 4.22
CA GLN A 225 19.79 7.55 3.05
C GLN A 225 18.99 7.54 1.74
N VAL A 226 17.86 6.81 1.70
CA VAL A 226 16.98 6.77 0.53
C VAL A 226 16.36 8.14 0.25
N TRP A 227 15.91 8.84 1.29
CA TRP A 227 15.38 10.20 1.17
C TRP A 227 16.40 11.18 0.60
N GLN A 228 17.64 11.17 1.12
CA GLN A 228 18.72 12.02 0.63
C GLN A 228 19.07 11.70 -0.82
N THR A 229 19.10 10.40 -1.18
CA THR A 229 19.34 9.96 -2.56
C THR A 229 18.26 10.48 -3.51
N LEU A 230 16.99 10.42 -3.12
CA LEU A 230 15.88 10.94 -3.93
C LEU A 230 15.95 12.47 -4.08
N LYS A 231 16.36 13.19 -3.03
CA LYS A 231 16.50 14.65 -3.06
C LYS A 231 17.71 15.14 -3.84
N GLN A 232 18.86 14.49 -3.70
CA GLN A 232 20.11 14.93 -4.33
C GLN A 232 20.01 14.88 -5.85
N VAL A 233 19.36 13.85 -6.40
CA VAL A 233 19.14 13.75 -7.85
C VAL A 233 18.06 14.75 -8.31
N ALA A 234 17.04 15.03 -7.48
CA ALA A 234 16.02 16.04 -7.80
C ALA A 234 16.53 17.49 -7.72
N GLY A 235 17.53 17.77 -6.88
CA GLY A 235 18.10 19.10 -6.62
C GLY A 235 19.30 19.48 -7.49
N SER A 236 19.83 18.58 -8.32
CA SER A 236 20.98 18.84 -9.20
C SER A 236 20.62 19.61 -10.49
N LYS A 237 19.65 20.53 -10.42
CA LYS A 237 19.29 21.46 -11.51
C LYS A 237 19.99 22.80 -11.35
#